data_AF-A0A8J6RFQ4-F1
#
_entry.id   AF-A0A8J6RFQ4-F1
#
_cell.length_a   1.000
_cell.length_b   1.000
_cell.length_c   1.000
_cell.angle_alpha   90.00
_cell.angle_beta   90.00
_cell.angle_gamma   90.00
#
_symmetry.space_group_name_H-M   'P 1'
#
loop_
_entity.id
_entity.type
_entity.pdbx_description
1 polymer ?
#
loop_
_entity_poly.entity_id
_entity_poly.type
_entity_poly.pdbx_seq_one_letter_code
_entity_poly.pdbx_strand_id
1 'polypeptide(L)'
;MKLFRVTVSTHRTEFVATNDLAQDSTDATQDACGIRWKIEEFHRELKQLTGVEACQCRKARIQRNHIACALLVWSRLKSVAYQSGRTIYQVKQGMLSDYLIEQLKHPSVQMTLA
;
A
#
# COMPACT_ATOMS: atom_id res chain seq x y z
N MET A 1 -23.00 -23.62 6.40
CA MET A 1 -21.92 -22.88 7.09
C MET A 1 -20.92 -23.89 7.60
N LYS A 2 -19.64 -23.72 7.27
CA LYS A 2 -18.52 -24.53 7.79
C LYS A 2 -17.62 -23.65 8.66
N LEU A 3 -17.01 -24.24 9.68
CA LEU A 3 -16.09 -23.56 10.60
C LEU A 3 -14.74 -24.26 10.55
N PHE A 4 -13.69 -23.50 10.28
CA PHE A 4 -12.31 -23.97 10.22
C PHE A 4 -11.51 -23.38 11.38
N ARG A 5 -10.66 -24.20 11.98
CA ARG A 5 -9.65 -23.75 12.95
C ARG A 5 -8.33 -23.60 12.22
N VAL A 6 -7.88 -22.36 12.04
CA VAL A 6 -6.66 -22.01 11.29
C VAL A 6 -5.56 -21.59 12.27
N THR A 7 -4.41 -22.25 12.22
CA THR A 7 -3.25 -21.88 13.05
C THR A 7 -2.38 -20.89 12.27
N VAL A 8 -2.51 -19.60 12.59
CA VAL A 8 -1.83 -18.49 11.88
C VAL A 8 -0.38 -18.32 12.32
N SER A 9 -0.08 -18.61 13.59
CA SER A 9 1.29 -18.65 14.13
C SER A 9 1.34 -19.57 15.35
N THR A 10 2.52 -19.84 15.89
CA THR A 10 2.75 -20.68 17.08
C THR A 10 1.88 -20.30 18.28
N HIS A 11 1.46 -19.03 18.38
CA HIS A 11 0.65 -18.50 19.48
C HIS A 11 -0.71 -17.94 19.04
N ARG A 12 -1.10 -18.07 17.77
CA ARG A 12 -2.36 -17.49 17.25
C ARG A 12 -3.13 -18.52 16.46
N THR A 13 -4.32 -18.84 16.96
CA THR A 13 -5.34 -19.62 16.24
C THR A 13 -6.52 -18.71 15.92
N GLU A 14 -6.95 -18.70 14.67
CA GLU A 14 -8.17 -18.03 14.22
C GLU A 14 -9.24 -19.08 13.91
N PHE A 15 -10.50 -18.68 14.08
CA PHE A 15 -11.64 -19.48 13.66
C PHE A 15 -12.32 -18.77 12.48
N VAL A 16 -12.39 -19.46 11.35
CA VAL A 16 -12.90 -18.90 10.10
C VAL A 16 -14.20 -19.60 9.75
N ALA A 17 -15.29 -18.84 9.72
CA ALA A 17 -16.57 -19.32 9.24
C ALA A 17 -16.74 -18.97 7.76
N THR A 18 -17.16 -19.93 6.95
CA THR A 18 -17.48 -19.72 5.54
C THR A 18 -18.84 -20.30 5.17
N ASN A 19 -19.52 -19.62 4.25
CA ASN A 19 -20.74 -20.12 3.62
C ASN A 19 -20.45 -20.97 2.39
N ASP A 20 -19.20 -21.04 1.95
CA ASP A 20 -18.76 -21.97 0.92
C ASP A 20 -18.81 -23.41 1.45
N LEU A 21 -19.78 -24.17 0.97
CA LEU A 21 -19.97 -25.58 1.35
C LEU A 21 -19.01 -26.51 0.62
N ALA A 22 -18.39 -26.07 -0.49
CA ALA A 22 -17.42 -26.86 -1.23
C ALA A 22 -16.03 -26.82 -0.58
N GLN A 23 -15.71 -25.76 0.18
CA GLN A 23 -14.47 -25.66 0.93
C GLN A 23 -14.33 -26.80 1.94
N ASP A 24 -13.27 -27.59 1.83
CA ASP A 24 -12.96 -28.77 2.66
C ASP A 24 -11.53 -28.77 3.21
N SER A 25 -10.70 -27.80 2.81
CA SER A 25 -9.31 -27.69 3.20
C SER A 25 -9.07 -26.51 4.15
N THR A 26 -8.44 -26.82 5.29
CA THR A 26 -7.99 -25.79 6.24
C THR A 26 -6.90 -24.91 5.62
N ASP A 27 -6.00 -25.48 4.82
CA ASP A 27 -4.91 -24.76 4.17
C ASP A 27 -5.45 -23.79 3.12
N ALA A 28 -6.39 -24.24 2.28
CA ALA A 28 -7.05 -23.35 1.32
C ALA A 28 -7.84 -22.23 2.01
N THR A 29 -8.47 -22.54 3.15
CA THR A 29 -9.14 -21.54 3.99
C THR A 29 -8.15 -20.53 4.58
N GLN A 30 -6.97 -21.00 4.99
CA GLN A 30 -5.88 -20.15 5.48
C GLN A 30 -5.36 -19.21 4.39
N ASP A 31 -5.12 -19.71 3.19
CA ASP A 31 -4.66 -18.90 2.05
C ASP A 31 -5.68 -17.83 1.66
N ALA A 32 -6.96 -18.20 1.58
CA ALA A 32 -8.05 -17.27 1.32
C ALA A 32 -8.13 -16.19 2.42
N CYS A 33 -7.96 -16.57 3.68
CA CYS A 33 -7.88 -15.61 4.79
C CYS A 33 -6.61 -14.75 4.74
N GLY A 34 -5.51 -15.25 4.19
CA GLY A 34 -4.27 -14.49 3.99
C GLY A 34 -4.47 -13.28 3.08
N ILE A 35 -5.39 -13.36 2.11
CA ILE A 35 -5.76 -12.23 1.24
C ILE A 35 -6.30 -11.05 2.05
N ARG A 36 -6.94 -11.29 3.21
CA ARG A 36 -7.44 -10.24 4.11
C ARG A 36 -6.34 -9.24 4.45
N TRP A 37 -5.09 -9.68 4.60
CA TRP A 37 -3.96 -8.82 4.93
C TRP A 37 -3.64 -7.79 3.83
N LYS A 38 -4.07 -8.03 2.59
CA LYS A 38 -3.89 -7.08 1.49
C LYS A 38 -4.66 -5.77 1.69
N ILE A 39 -5.76 -5.76 2.46
CA ILE A 39 -6.44 -4.50 2.77
C ILE A 39 -5.62 -3.64 3.74
N GLU A 40 -4.93 -4.26 4.70
CA GLU A 40 -4.05 -3.57 5.64
C GLU A 40 -2.82 -3.02 4.92
N GLU A 41 -2.23 -3.82 4.02
CA GLU A 41 -1.15 -3.37 3.13
C GLU A 41 -1.61 -2.18 2.29
N PHE A 42 -2.77 -2.26 1.64
CA PHE A 42 -3.35 -1.17 0.85
C PHE A 42 -3.50 0.11 1.67
N HIS A 43 -4.15 0.04 2.84
CA HIS A 43 -4.35 1.21 3.69
C HIS A 43 -3.03 1.81 4.17
N ARG A 44 -2.05 0.97 4.55
CA ARG A 44 -0.73 1.45 5.00
C ARG A 44 0.02 2.17 3.88
N GLU A 45 0.10 1.56 2.70
CA GLU A 45 0.77 2.14 1.53
C GLU A 45 0.10 3.44 1.09
N LEU A 46 -1.25 3.47 1.04
CA LEU A 46 -2.01 4.66 0.65
C LEU A 46 -1.72 5.84 1.60
N LYS A 47 -1.80 5.60 2.92
CA LYS A 47 -1.54 6.66 3.92
C LYS A 47 -0.12 7.20 3.83
N GLN A 48 0.87 6.30 3.78
CA GLN A 48 2.27 6.67 3.87
C GLN A 48 2.81 7.32 2.59
N LEU A 49 2.31 6.92 1.42
CA LEU A 49 2.96 7.25 0.14
C LEU A 49 2.23 8.32 -0.66
N THR A 50 0.94 8.54 -0.42
CA THR A 50 0.14 9.47 -1.23
C THR A 50 -0.43 10.64 -0.44
N GLY A 51 -0.29 10.66 0.89
CA GLY A 51 -0.80 11.74 1.73
C GLY A 51 -2.33 11.83 1.72
N VAL A 52 -3.04 10.69 1.61
CA VAL A 52 -4.52 10.68 1.55
C VAL A 52 -5.19 11.39 2.75
N GLU A 53 -4.53 11.38 3.92
CA GLU A 53 -5.01 12.02 5.15
C GLU A 53 -4.53 13.47 5.33
N ALA A 54 -3.74 14.00 4.40
CA ALA A 54 -3.13 15.33 4.53
C ALA A 54 -4.03 16.51 4.10
N CYS A 55 -5.20 16.23 3.51
CA CYS A 55 -6.08 17.29 3.00
C CYS A 55 -6.68 18.14 4.14
N GLN A 56 -6.35 19.43 4.17
CA GLN A 56 -6.85 20.38 5.16
C GLN A 56 -8.15 21.11 4.74
N CYS A 57 -8.75 20.74 3.60
CA CYS A 57 -9.93 21.42 3.08
C CYS A 57 -11.19 21.08 3.89
N ARG A 58 -12.09 22.05 4.12
CA ARG A 58 -13.31 21.78 4.91
C ARG A 58 -14.51 21.30 4.06
N LYS A 59 -14.47 21.52 2.74
CA LYS A 59 -15.58 21.15 1.84
C LYS A 59 -15.53 19.66 1.50
N ALA A 60 -16.62 18.94 1.76
CA ALA A 60 -16.70 17.49 1.52
C ALA A 60 -16.39 17.06 0.08
N ARG A 61 -16.79 17.86 -0.93
CA ARG A 61 -16.46 17.59 -2.34
C ARG A 61 -14.96 17.61 -2.57
N ILE A 62 -14.24 18.57 -1.99
CA ILE A 62 -12.79 18.70 -2.16
C ILE A 62 -12.07 17.55 -1.46
N GLN A 63 -12.52 17.17 -0.27
CA GLN A 63 -12.02 16.00 0.45
C GLN A 63 -12.17 14.70 -0.36
N ARG A 64 -13.35 14.44 -0.94
CA ARG A 64 -13.55 13.29 -1.81
C ARG A 64 -12.67 13.32 -3.06
N ASN A 65 -12.48 14.50 -3.67
CA ASN A 65 -11.59 14.64 -4.81
C ASN A 65 -10.13 14.33 -4.42
N HIS A 66 -9.65 14.81 -3.28
CA HIS A 66 -8.30 14.49 -2.77
C HIS A 66 -8.11 12.99 -2.57
N ILE A 67 -9.09 12.33 -1.94
CA ILE A 67 -9.07 10.88 -1.75
C ILE A 67 -9.02 10.15 -3.10
N ALA A 68 -9.83 10.56 -4.07
CA ALA A 68 -9.82 9.97 -5.41
C ALA A 68 -8.46 10.14 -6.11
N CYS A 69 -7.85 11.33 -6.05
CA CYS A 69 -6.51 11.56 -6.60
C CYS A 69 -5.45 10.69 -5.93
N ALA A 70 -5.48 10.58 -4.59
CA ALA A 70 -4.57 9.71 -3.84
C ALA A 70 -4.68 8.24 -4.27
N LEU A 71 -5.91 7.73 -4.48
CA LEU A 71 -6.14 6.37 -4.97
C LEU A 71 -5.59 6.16 -6.39
N LEU A 72 -5.76 7.13 -7.28
CA LEU A 72 -5.21 7.07 -8.65
C LEU A 72 -3.68 7.03 -8.64
N VAL A 73 -3.05 7.86 -7.80
CA VAL A 73 -1.59 7.86 -7.63
C VAL A 73 -1.12 6.52 -7.08
N TRP A 74 -1.77 5.98 -6.03
CA TRP A 74 -1.41 4.67 -5.47
C TRP A 74 -1.53 3.56 -6.53
N SER A 75 -2.62 3.54 -7.30
CA SER A 75 -2.83 2.56 -8.38
C SER A 75 -1.69 2.61 -9.42
N ARG A 76 -1.31 3.82 -9.86
CA ARG A 76 -0.18 3.98 -10.79
C ARG A 76 1.14 3.52 -10.18
N LEU A 77 1.41 3.88 -8.93
CA LEU A 77 2.62 3.45 -8.23
C LEU A 77 2.70 1.92 -8.08
N LYS A 78 1.58 1.23 -7.78
CA LYS A 78 1.54 -0.24 -7.74
C LYS A 78 1.77 -0.86 -9.11
N SER A 79 1.17 -0.30 -10.16
CA SER A 79 1.41 -0.75 -11.54
C SER A 79 2.89 -0.69 -11.90
N VAL A 80 3.57 0.42 -11.58
CA VAL A 80 5.02 0.58 -11.81
C VAL A 80 5.83 -0.38 -10.94
N ALA A 81 5.45 -0.55 -9.67
CA ALA A 81 6.10 -1.50 -8.76
C ALA A 81 6.06 -2.93 -9.32
N TYR A 82 4.91 -3.39 -9.80
CA TYR A 82 4.76 -4.71 -10.42
C TYR A 82 5.56 -4.83 -11.72
N GLN A 83 5.52 -3.83 -12.59
CA GLN A 83 6.26 -3.85 -13.86
C GLN A 83 7.78 -3.85 -13.67
N SER A 84 8.27 -3.20 -12.62
CA SER A 84 9.70 -3.08 -12.33
C SER A 84 10.24 -4.14 -11.37
N GLY A 85 9.38 -4.98 -10.78
CA GLY A 85 9.75 -5.93 -9.73
C GLY A 85 10.24 -5.26 -8.44
N ARG A 86 9.92 -3.97 -8.23
CA ARG A 86 10.33 -3.20 -7.05
C ARG A 86 9.17 -3.07 -6.07
N THR A 87 9.46 -2.77 -4.80
CA THR A 87 8.42 -2.39 -3.86
C THR A 87 7.88 -1.00 -4.19
N ILE A 88 6.63 -0.71 -3.84
CA ILE A 88 6.05 0.62 -4.03
C ILE A 88 6.86 1.71 -3.31
N TYR A 89 7.47 1.37 -2.17
CA TYR A 89 8.35 2.25 -1.40
C TYR A 89 9.62 2.61 -2.18
N GLN A 90 10.28 1.62 -2.79
CA GLN A 90 11.45 1.84 -3.65
C GLN A 90 11.12 2.70 -4.85
N VAL A 91 9.95 2.47 -5.49
CA VAL A 91 9.48 3.32 -6.59
C VAL A 91 9.31 4.75 -6.10
N LYS A 92 8.60 4.98 -4.99
CA LYS A 92 8.32 6.32 -4.46
C LYS A 92 9.58 7.08 -4.04
N GLN A 93 10.53 6.41 -3.41
CA GLN A 93 11.80 7.01 -2.97
C GLN A 93 12.75 7.27 -4.15
N GLY A 94 12.74 6.39 -5.14
CA GLY A 94 13.60 6.47 -6.32
C GLY A 94 13.25 7.59 -7.30
N MET A 95 12.04 8.16 -7.23
CA MET A 95 11.54 9.12 -8.25
C MET A 95 12.45 10.34 -8.46
N LEU A 96 13.14 10.79 -7.41
CA LEU A 96 14.02 11.96 -7.47
C LEU A 96 15.50 11.61 -7.27
N SER A 97 15.85 10.32 -7.15
CA SER A 97 17.23 9.93 -6.83
C SER A 97 18.22 10.43 -7.88
N ASP A 98 17.94 10.19 -9.16
CA ASP A 98 18.83 10.61 -10.24
C ASP A 98 18.94 12.14 -10.31
N TYR A 99 17.81 12.84 -10.17
CA TYR A 99 17.79 14.29 -10.12
C TYR A 99 18.64 14.83 -8.96
N LEU A 100 18.50 14.28 -7.75
CA LEU A 100 19.26 14.71 -6.57
C LEU A 100 20.75 14.43 -6.74
N ILE A 101 21.12 13.27 -7.27
CA ILE A 101 22.52 12.92 -7.57
C ILE A 101 23.11 13.95 -8.54
N GLU A 102 22.38 14.32 -9.59
CA GLU A 102 22.85 15.32 -10.56
C GLU A 102 22.94 16.72 -9.95
N GLN A 103 21.98 17.13 -9.12
CA GLN A 103 22.06 18.41 -8.42
C GLN A 103 23.22 18.48 -7.42
N LEU A 104 23.63 17.35 -6.84
CA LEU A 104 24.79 17.29 -5.95
C LEU A 104 26.12 17.39 -6.73
N LYS A 105 26.21 16.79 -7.92
CA LYS A 105 27.40 16.90 -8.79
C LYS A 105 27.53 18.28 -9.43
N HIS A 106 26.40 18.80 -9.91
CA HIS A 106 26.30 20.04 -10.68
C HIS A 106 25.14 20.89 -10.15
N PRO A 107 25.36 21.62 -9.04
CA PRO A 107 24.31 22.41 -8.42
C PRO A 107 23.82 23.51 -9.36
N SER A 108 22.56 23.44 -9.77
CA SER A 108 21.90 24.53 -10.50
C SER A 108 21.60 25.72 -9.59
N VAL A 109 21.41 25.45 -8.30
CA VAL A 109 21.26 26.46 -7.25
C VAL A 109 22.57 26.49 -6.46
N GLN A 110 23.32 27.58 -6.60
CA GLN A 110 24.56 27.77 -5.87
C GLN A 110 24.26 28.11 -4.41
N MET A 111 24.88 27.39 -3.48
CA MET A 111 24.81 27.77 -2.07
C MET A 111 25.78 28.92 -1.81
N THR A 112 25.24 30.06 -1.43
CA THR A 112 26.03 31.17 -0.88
C THR A 112 26.11 31.00 0.62
N LEU A 113 27.31 30.94 1.17
CA LEU A 113 27.49 31.03 2.61
C LEU A 113 27.21 32.48 3.03
N ALA A 114 26.42 32.64 4.10
CA ALA A 114 26.10 33.93 4.70
C ALA A 114 27.31 34.54 5.40
#